data_AF-A0A357R2W0-F1
#
_entry.id   AF-A0A357R2W0-F1
#
_cell.length_a   1.000
_cell.length_b   1.000
_cell.length_c   1.000
_cell.angle_alpha   90.00
_cell.angle_beta   90.00
_cell.angle_gamma   90.00
#
_symmetry.space_group_name_H-M   'P 1'
#
loop_
_entity.id
_entity.type
_entity.pdbx_description
1 polymer ?
#
loop_
_entity_poly.entity_id
_entity_poly.type
_entity_poly.pdbx_seq_one_letter_code
_entity_poly.pdbx_strand_id
1 'polypeptide(L)'
;ACRIARLLCLDIAGIDIVTEDISQPLLAGKGAVIEVNAAPGIRMHLFPAQGASRPVGDAIVDYLFPWQRPHSIPLVSITGTNGKTTVSRLVAYVLRRQGKTVGLTCTDGIYI
;
A
#
# COMPACT_ATOMS: atom_id res chain seq x y z
N ALA A 1 -3.53 -15.87 9.77
CA ALA A 1 -3.32 -14.63 8.99
C ALA A 1 -4.07 -13.42 9.57
N CYS A 2 -5.39 -13.28 9.39
CA CYS A 2 -6.10 -12.03 9.72
C CYS A 2 -6.00 -11.58 11.20
N ARG A 3 -5.95 -12.53 12.15
CA ARG A 3 -5.71 -12.20 13.58
C ARG A 3 -4.37 -11.50 13.80
N ILE A 4 -3.33 -11.90 13.07
CA ILE A 4 -1.97 -11.35 13.20
C ILE A 4 -1.92 -9.93 12.65
N ALA A 5 -2.49 -9.70 11.46
CA ALA A 5 -2.59 -8.37 10.87
C ALA A 5 -3.30 -7.37 11.82
N ARG A 6 -4.41 -7.79 12.44
CA ARG A 6 -5.14 -6.97 13.43
C ARG A 6 -4.33 -6.70 14.70
N LEU A 7 -3.61 -7.70 15.21
CA LEU A 7 -2.76 -7.52 16.40
C LEU A 7 -1.62 -6.51 16.16
N LEU A 8 -1.16 -6.38 14.93
CA LEU A 8 -0.12 -5.43 14.52
C LEU A 8 -0.68 -4.11 13.99
N CYS A 9 -2.00 -3.90 14.04
CA CYS A 9 -2.67 -2.73 13.48
C CYS A 9 -2.32 -2.46 12.01
N LEU A 10 -2.19 -3.52 11.21
CA LEU A 10 -1.95 -3.42 9.77
C LEU A 10 -3.27 -3.60 9.01
N ASP A 11 -3.63 -2.61 8.21
CA ASP A 11 -4.77 -2.68 7.29
C ASP A 11 -4.55 -3.74 6.19
N ILE A 12 -3.32 -3.82 5.69
CA ILE A 12 -2.87 -4.75 4.66
C ILE A 12 -1.57 -5.39 5.15
N ALA A 13 -1.48 -6.72 5.10
CA ALA A 13 -0.29 -7.45 5.49
C ALA A 13 -0.09 -8.71 4.65
N GLY A 14 1.16 -9.00 4.31
CA GLY A 14 1.60 -10.33 3.86
C GLY A 14 1.97 -11.16 5.08
N ILE A 15 1.51 -12.41 5.14
CA ILE A 15 1.79 -13.33 6.25
C ILE A 15 2.43 -14.58 5.67
N ASP A 16 3.70 -14.77 5.94
CA ASP A 16 4.45 -15.91 5.44
C ASP A 16 4.43 -17.02 6.48
N ILE A 17 4.01 -18.19 6.02
CA ILE A 17 3.73 -19.35 6.87
C ILE A 17 4.48 -20.54 6.29
N VAL A 18 5.12 -21.29 7.19
CA VAL A 18 5.68 -22.60 6.88
C VAL A 18 4.86 -23.68 7.56
N THR A 19 4.65 -24.79 6.87
CA THR A 19 3.93 -25.97 7.38
C THR A 19 4.45 -27.21 6.67
N GLU A 20 4.46 -28.36 7.36
CA GLU A 20 4.81 -29.65 6.76
C GLU A 20 3.75 -30.10 5.73
N ASP A 21 2.48 -29.76 5.95
CA ASP A 21 1.36 -30.09 5.06
C ASP A 21 0.35 -28.92 5.02
N ILE A 22 0.03 -28.43 3.82
CA ILE A 22 -0.93 -27.33 3.60
C ILE A 22 -2.39 -27.80 3.62
N SER A 23 -2.64 -29.11 3.57
CA SER A 23 -3.97 -29.71 3.63
C SER A 23 -4.51 -29.81 5.07
N GLN A 24 -3.63 -29.71 6.07
CA GLN A 24 -3.97 -29.83 7.48
C GLN A 24 -4.09 -28.46 8.16
N PRO A 25 -4.88 -28.33 9.24
CA PRO A 25 -4.88 -27.13 10.06
C PRO A 25 -3.49 -26.83 10.62
N LEU A 26 -3.07 -25.56 10.53
CA LEU A 26 -1.73 -25.12 10.95
C LEU A 26 -1.38 -25.48 12.41
N LEU A 27 -2.38 -25.51 13.29
CA LEU A 27 -2.23 -25.85 14.71
C LEU A 27 -2.24 -27.36 15.00
N ALA A 28 -2.68 -28.19 14.05
CA ALA A 28 -2.71 -29.65 14.20
C ALA A 28 -1.37 -30.30 13.83
N GLY A 29 -0.55 -29.62 13.01
CA GLY A 29 0.80 -30.05 12.62
C GLY A 29 1.91 -29.11 13.11
N LYS A 30 3.11 -29.22 12.53
CA LYS A 30 4.22 -28.28 12.76
C LYS A 30 4.17 -27.10 11.79
N GLY A 31 3.27 -26.16 12.08
CA GLY A 31 3.15 -24.90 11.36
C GLY A 31 3.68 -23.70 12.14
N ALA A 32 4.28 -22.73 11.45
CA ALA A 32 4.75 -21.49 12.06
C ALA A 32 4.57 -20.28 11.13
N VAL A 33 4.32 -19.11 11.73
CA VAL A 33 4.40 -17.81 11.04
C VAL A 33 5.85 -17.36 11.12
N ILE A 34 6.48 -17.11 9.98
CA ILE A 34 7.90 -16.74 9.92
C ILE A 34 8.12 -15.24 9.74
N GLU A 35 7.20 -14.57 9.05
CA GLU A 35 7.31 -13.15 8.73
C GLU A 35 5.92 -12.51 8.62
N VAL A 36 5.86 -11.22 8.98
CA VAL A 36 4.71 -10.36 8.73
C VAL A 36 5.18 -9.10 8.01
N ASN A 37 4.77 -8.99 6.76
CA ASN A 37 5.17 -7.91 5.85
C ASN A 37 4.10 -6.81 5.84
N ALA A 38 4.45 -5.60 6.30
CA ALA A 38 3.55 -4.43 6.29
C ALA A 38 3.33 -3.83 4.88
N ALA A 39 4.25 -4.09 3.96
CA ALA A 39 4.15 -3.68 2.55
C ALA A 39 4.37 -4.90 1.65
N PRO A 40 3.37 -5.80 1.52
CA PRO A 40 3.54 -7.03 0.76
C PRO A 40 3.62 -6.77 -0.74
N GLY A 41 4.49 -7.51 -1.41
CA GLY A 41 4.54 -7.51 -2.87
C GLY A 41 3.31 -8.20 -3.47
N ILE A 42 2.51 -7.47 -4.25
CA ILE A 42 1.28 -8.04 -4.85
C ILE A 42 1.48 -8.69 -6.22
N ARG A 43 2.67 -8.53 -6.83
CA ARG A 43 2.93 -8.98 -8.21
C ARG A 43 2.67 -10.46 -8.41
N MET A 44 3.10 -11.28 -7.45
CA MET A 44 2.93 -12.75 -7.51
C MET A 44 1.47 -13.20 -7.44
N HIS A 45 0.56 -12.36 -6.91
CA HIS A 45 -0.87 -12.62 -6.94
C HIS A 45 -1.51 -12.21 -8.27
N LEU A 46 -1.08 -11.08 -8.84
CA LEU A 46 -1.60 -10.56 -10.10
C LEU A 46 -1.09 -11.34 -11.31
N PHE A 47 0.18 -11.75 -11.29
CA PHE A 47 0.86 -12.40 -12.40
C PHE A 47 1.61 -13.65 -11.90
N PRO A 48 0.89 -14.70 -11.48
CA PRO A 48 1.52 -15.92 -10.99
C PRO A 48 2.19 -16.69 -12.13
N ALA A 49 3.31 -17.35 -11.85
CA ALA A 49 3.95 -18.24 -12.83
C ALA A 49 3.10 -19.49 -13.12
N GLN A 50 2.33 -19.94 -12.13
CA GLN A 50 1.38 -21.07 -12.23
C GLN A 50 0.15 -20.79 -11.37
N GLY A 51 -1.01 -21.28 -11.80
CA GLY A 51 -2.29 -21.08 -11.11
C GLY A 51 -3.06 -19.85 -11.59
N ALA A 52 -4.15 -19.52 -10.89
CA ALA A 52 -5.03 -18.42 -11.25
C ALA A 52 -4.55 -17.08 -10.68
N SER A 53 -4.62 -16.03 -11.50
CA SER A 53 -4.45 -14.65 -11.06
C SER A 53 -5.51 -14.27 -10.03
N ARG A 54 -5.13 -13.44 -9.06
CA ARG A 54 -6.02 -12.89 -8.03
C ARG A 54 -5.96 -11.37 -8.08
N PRO A 55 -7.10 -10.67 -8.24
CA PRO A 55 -7.16 -9.20 -8.38
C PRO A 55 -7.00 -8.49 -7.03
N VAL A 56 -5.90 -8.75 -6.33
CA VAL A 56 -5.65 -8.16 -5.00
C VAL A 56 -5.43 -6.65 -5.06
N GLY A 57 -4.98 -6.13 -6.20
CA GLY A 57 -4.83 -4.69 -6.41
C GLY A 57 -6.18 -3.98 -6.36
N ASP A 58 -7.17 -4.49 -7.09
CA ASP A 58 -8.53 -3.94 -7.11
C ASP A 58 -9.16 -3.98 -5.72
N ALA A 59 -9.00 -5.09 -5.01
CA ALA A 59 -9.49 -5.23 -3.63
C ALA A 59 -8.86 -4.20 -2.67
N ILE A 60 -7.58 -3.86 -2.86
CA ILE A 60 -6.90 -2.80 -2.08
C ILE A 60 -7.45 -1.42 -2.44
N VAL A 61 -7.65 -1.14 -3.73
CA VAL A 61 -8.20 0.14 -4.20
C VAL A 61 -9.63 0.32 -3.69
N ASP A 62 -10.48 -0.71 -3.77
CA ASP A 62 -11.85 -0.70 -3.26
C ASP A 62 -11.90 -0.49 -1.74
N TYR A 63 -10.92 -1.05 -1.01
CA TYR A 63 -10.79 -0.82 0.43
C TYR A 63 -10.43 0.63 0.75
N LEU A 64 -9.49 1.23 0.01
CA LEU A 64 -9.05 2.62 0.21
C LEU A 64 -10.11 3.64 -0.23
N PHE A 65 -10.84 3.34 -1.30
CA PHE A 65 -11.81 4.23 -1.94
C PHE A 65 -13.18 3.55 -2.08
N PRO A 66 -13.86 3.28 -0.95
CA PRO A 66 -15.11 2.54 -0.97
C PRO A 66 -16.20 3.27 -1.75
N TRP A 67 -17.00 2.48 -2.48
CA TRP A 67 -18.15 2.96 -3.21
C TRP A 67 -19.09 3.79 -2.31
N GLN A 68 -19.66 4.85 -2.89
CA GLN A 68 -20.58 5.78 -2.21
C GLN A 68 -19.96 6.64 -1.09
N ARG A 69 -18.64 6.57 -0.84
CA ARG A 69 -17.95 7.57 -0.02
C ARG A 69 -17.20 8.55 -0.91
N PRO A 70 -17.42 9.87 -0.79
CA PRO A 70 -16.69 10.84 -1.58
C PRO A 70 -15.19 10.78 -1.23
N HIS A 71 -14.37 10.59 -2.25
CA HIS A 71 -12.91 10.60 -2.16
C HIS A 71 -12.36 11.49 -3.27
N SER A 72 -11.32 12.27 -2.96
CA SER A 72 -10.65 13.11 -3.95
C SER A 72 -9.16 13.22 -3.63
N ILE A 73 -8.35 13.19 -4.68
CA ILE A 73 -6.90 13.43 -4.61
C ILE A 73 -6.61 14.59 -5.56
N PRO A 74 -6.72 15.85 -5.10
CA PRO A 74 -6.47 17.01 -5.94
C PRO A 74 -5.03 17.03 -6.43
N LEU A 75 -4.84 17.28 -7.74
CA LEU A 75 -3.52 17.32 -8.37
C LEU A 75 -3.16 18.75 -8.76
N VAL A 76 -1.96 19.18 -8.36
CA VAL A 76 -1.34 20.43 -8.84
C VAL A 76 -0.09 20.06 -9.64
N SER A 77 -0.09 20.40 -10.93
CA SER A 77 1.06 20.17 -11.81
C SER A 77 1.76 21.49 -12.11
N ILE A 78 3.09 21.50 -11.98
CA ILE A 78 3.92 22.70 -12.17
C ILE A 78 4.94 22.40 -13.26
N THR A 79 4.84 23.15 -14.35
CA THR A 79 5.76 23.08 -15.49
C THR A 79 6.45 24.42 -15.73
N GLY A 80 7.48 24.43 -16.57
CA GLY A 80 8.26 25.62 -16.92
C GLY A 80 9.74 25.31 -17.05
N THR A 81 10.49 26.21 -17.67
CA THR A 81 11.94 26.03 -17.88
C THR A 81 12.68 26.01 -16.54
N ASN A 82 12.39 26.97 -15.66
CA ASN A 82 13.06 27.14 -14.37
C ASN A 82 12.04 27.26 -13.22
N GLY A 83 12.48 26.99 -11.99
CA GLY A 83 11.68 27.23 -10.78
C GLY A 83 10.65 26.17 -10.39
N LYS A 84 10.42 25.13 -11.21
CA LYS A 84 9.45 24.05 -10.94
C LYS A 84 9.56 23.45 -9.54
N THR A 85 10.77 23.03 -9.17
CA THR A 85 11.07 22.41 -7.86
C THR A 85 10.83 23.36 -6.70
N THR A 86 11.20 24.64 -6.86
CA THR A 86 10.98 25.65 -5.83
C THR A 86 9.49 25.92 -5.64
N VAL A 87 8.74 26.08 -6.73
CA VAL A 87 7.30 26.33 -6.68
C VAL A 87 6.55 25.12 -6.15
N SER A 88 6.90 23.90 -6.54
CA SER A 88 6.24 22.69 -6.02
C SER A 88 6.46 22.51 -4.52
N ARG A 89 7.67 22.82 -4.03
CA ARG A 89 7.97 22.88 -2.59
C ARG A 89 7.17 23.95 -1.87
N LEU A 90 7.05 25.15 -2.44
CA LEU A 90 6.29 26.24 -1.84
C LEU A 90 4.80 25.89 -1.72
N VAL A 91 4.21 25.34 -2.79
CA VAL A 91 2.81 24.88 -2.78
C VAL A 91 2.61 23.80 -1.72
N ALA A 92 3.50 22.79 -1.68
CA ALA A 92 3.41 21.73 -0.68
C ALA A 92 3.55 22.28 0.76
N TYR A 93 4.46 23.22 0.98
CA TYR A 93 4.65 23.87 2.28
C TYR A 93 3.38 24.61 2.75
N VAL A 94 2.77 25.42 1.89
CA VAL A 94 1.54 26.16 2.21
C VAL A 94 0.38 25.21 2.52
N LEU A 95 0.18 24.17 1.70
CA LEU A 95 -0.88 23.18 1.92
C LEU A 95 -0.68 22.37 3.21
N ARG A 96 0.56 21.96 3.52
CA ARG A 96 0.88 21.30 4.80
C ARG A 96 0.63 22.22 5.99
N ARG A 97 0.94 23.51 5.89
CA ARG A 97 0.63 24.52 6.93
C ARG A 97 -0.87 24.69 7.18
N GLN A 98 -1.71 24.33 6.21
CA GLN A 98 -3.17 24.28 6.37
C GLN A 98 -3.67 22.93 6.92
N GLY A 99 -2.78 22.05 7.37
CA GLY A 99 -3.13 20.75 7.94
C GLY A 99 -3.50 19.68 6.92
N LYS A 100 -3.16 19.88 5.63
CA LYS A 100 -3.38 18.86 4.59
C LYS A 100 -2.21 17.88 4.53
N THR A 101 -2.51 16.60 4.30
CA THR A 101 -1.51 15.61 3.88
C THR A 101 -1.19 15.85 2.41
N VAL A 102 0.10 16.06 2.08
CA VAL A 102 0.52 16.45 0.73
C VAL A 102 1.66 15.55 0.25
N GLY A 103 1.38 14.77 -0.80
CA GLY A 103 2.44 14.15 -1.59
C GLY A 103 3.13 15.19 -2.48
N LEU A 104 4.45 15.23 -2.46
CA LEU A 104 5.28 16.08 -3.31
C LEU A 104 6.22 15.21 -4.13
N THR A 105 6.16 15.34 -5.45
CA THR A 105 7.17 14.81 -6.37
C THR A 105 7.86 15.97 -7.07
N CYS A 106 9.18 16.04 -6.96
CA CYS A 106 10.00 17.05 -7.64
C CYS A 106 11.35 16.44 -8.08
N THR A 107 12.23 17.25 -8.66
CA THR A 107 13.55 16.79 -9.14
C THR A 107 14.36 16.05 -8.07
N ASP A 108 14.19 16.41 -6.80
CA ASP A 108 14.98 15.87 -5.71
C ASP A 108 14.39 14.56 -5.15
N GLY A 109 13.14 14.21 -5.50
CA GLY A 109 12.51 12.96 -5.08
C GLY A 109 11.01 13.05 -4.80
N ILE A 110 10.53 12.06 -4.05
CA ILE A 110 9.12 11.88 -3.64
C ILE A 110 9.04 11.99 -2.11
N TYR A 111 8.08 12.77 -1.62
CA TYR A 111 7.90 13.08 -0.19
C TYR A 111 6.42 13.06 0.18
N ILE A 112 6.09 12.71 1.43
CA ILE A 112 4.75 12.83 2.03
C ILE A 112 4.84 13.77 3.22
#